data_AF-A0A6J4E817-F1
#
_entry.id   AF-A0A6J4E817-F1
#
_cell.length_a   1.000
_cell.length_b   1.000
_cell.length_c   1.000
_cell.angle_alpha   90.00
_cell.angle_beta   90.00
_cell.angle_gamma   90.00
#
_symmetry.space_group_name_H-M   'P 1'
#
loop_
_entity.id
_entity.type
_entity.pdbx_description
1 polymer ?
#
loop_
_entity_poly.entity_id
_entity_poly.type
_entity_poly.pdbx_seq_one_letter_code
_entity_poly.pdbx_strand_id
1 'polypeptide(L)' 'MEAIEVLLVTPHVAELHAQALAEGATELAAPAREDSGRVASRLRWADGVLVALQSPMLEP' A
#
# COMPACT_ATOMS: atom_id res chain seq x y z
N MET A 1 -10.16 17.11 -10.90
CA MET A 1 -8.82 16.90 -10.32
C MET A 1 -8.55 15.41 -10.43
N GLU A 2 -7.61 15.00 -11.28
CA GLU A 2 -7.25 13.58 -11.42
C GLU A 2 -6.52 13.13 -10.15
N ALA A 3 -6.88 11.96 -9.61
CA ALA A 3 -6.23 11.42 -8.42
C ALA A 3 -4.82 10.94 -8.77
N ILE A 4 -3.83 11.29 -7.94
CA ILE A 4 -2.46 10.80 -8.08
C ILE A 4 -2.35 9.47 -7.35
N GLU A 5 -1.84 8.44 -8.03
CA GLU A 5 -1.47 7.17 -7.41
C GLU A 5 0.05 7.09 -7.23
N VAL A 6 0.47 6.74 -6.01
CA VAL A 6 1.88 6.53 -5.65
C VAL A 6 2.07 5.06 -5.28
N LEU A 7 2.93 4.36 -6.02
CA LEU A 7 3.37 3.00 -5.68
C LEU A 7 4.66 3.04 -4.88
N LEU A 8 4.63 2.52 -3.65
CA LEU A 8 5.80 2.25 -2.83
C LEU A 8 6.11 0.74 -2.83
N VAL A 9 7.34 0.39 -3.21
CA VAL A 9 7.82 -0.99 -3.12
C VAL A 9 8.67 -1.15 -1.86
N THR A 10 8.25 -2.01 -0.94
CA THR A 10 8.91 -2.20 0.37
C THR A 10 8.65 -3.59 0.93
N PRO A 11 9.63 -4.26 1.58
CA PRO A 11 9.37 -5.53 2.25
C PRO A 11 8.47 -5.37 3.50
N HIS A 12 8.28 -4.14 3.99
CA HIS A 12 7.55 -3.82 5.22
C HIS A 12 6.10 -3.36 4.97
N VAL A 13 5.39 -4.00 4.04
CA VAL A 13 4.04 -3.56 3.62
C VAL A 13 3.07 -3.44 4.79
N ALA A 14 3.00 -4.46 5.65
CA ALA A 14 2.05 -4.47 6.77
C ALA A 14 2.36 -3.42 7.85
N GLU A 15 3.65 -3.23 8.17
CA GLU A 15 4.10 -2.24 9.16
C GLU A 15 3.81 -0.82 8.67
N LEU A 16 4.18 -0.52 7.42
CA LEU A 16 3.93 0.80 6.84
C LEU A 16 2.44 1.08 6.66
N HIS A 17 1.66 0.04 6.34
CA HIS A 17 0.20 0.16 6.25
C HIS A 17 -0.41 0.53 7.61
N ALA A 18 -0.02 -0.16 8.68
CA ALA A 18 -0.51 0.14 10.02
C ALA A 18 -0.11 1.56 10.47
N GLN A 19 1.12 1.98 10.16
CA GLN A 19 1.57 3.34 10.43
C GLN A 19 0.73 4.37 9.68
N ALA A 20 0.45 4.15 8.39
CA ALA A 20 -0.38 5.05 7.60
C ALA A 20 -1.78 5.23 8.21
N LEU A 21 -2.41 4.14 8.67
CA LEU A 21 -3.70 4.20 9.36
C LEU A 21 -3.63 5.01 10.65
N ALA A 22 -2.57 4.85 11.44
CA ALA A 22 -2.36 5.63 12.66
C ALA A 22 -2.17 7.13 12.38
N GLU A 23 -1.63 7.48 11.20
CA GLU A 23 -1.47 8.85 10.73
C GLU A 23 -2.74 9.42 10.06
N GLY A 24 -3.84 8.66 10.01
CA GLY A 24 -5.14 9.11 9.51
C GLY A 24 -5.42 8.76 8.05
N ALA A 25 -4.63 7.87 7.43
CA ALA A 25 -4.98 7.31 6.14
C ALA A 25 -6.26 6.46 6.24
N THR A 26 -7.02 6.39 5.15
CA THR A 26 -8.19 5.52 5.03
C THR A 26 -7.79 4.21 4.35
N GLU A 27 -8.06 3.07 4.99
CA GLU A 27 -7.87 1.75 4.38
C GLU A 27 -8.79 1.59 3.17
N LEU A 28 -8.22 1.17 2.04
CA LEU A 28 -8.97 0.76 0.85
C LEU A 28 -8.85 -0.75 0.60
N ALA A 29 -7.69 -1.32 0.90
CA ALA A 29 -7.43 -2.76 0.89
C ALA A 29 -6.33 -3.09 1.90
N ALA A 30 -6.66 -3.96 2.85
CA ALA A 30 -5.71 -4.46 3.85
C ALA A 30 -4.54 -5.23 3.20
N PRO A 31 -3.37 -5.34 3.85
CA PRO A 31 -2.26 -6.15 3.37
C PRO A 31 -2.65 -7.61 3.14
N ALA A 32 -2.53 -8.06 1.89
CA ALA A 32 -2.84 -9.41 1.48
C ALA A 32 -1.81 -9.93 0.46
N ARG A 33 -1.62 -11.25 0.43
CA ARG A 33 -0.75 -11.90 -0.56
C ARG A 33 -1.52 -12.07 -1.87
N GLU A 34 -0.97 -11.58 -2.97
CA GLU A 34 -1.52 -11.72 -4.32
C GLU A 34 -1.06 -13.03 -5.00
N ASP A 35 -1.65 -13.37 -6.13
CA ASP A 35 -1.32 -14.56 -6.93
C ASP A 35 0.15 -14.56 -7.42
N SER A 36 0.75 -13.39 -7.53
CA SER A 36 2.18 -13.22 -7.83
C SER A 36 3.11 -13.62 -6.67
N GLY A 37 2.55 -13.91 -5.50
CA GLY A 37 3.31 -14.19 -4.27
C GLY A 37 3.78 -12.94 -3.53
N ARG A 38 3.54 -11.73 -4.07
CA ARG A 38 3.81 -10.45 -3.39
C ARG A 38 2.75 -10.15 -2.35
N VAL A 39 3.10 -9.34 -1.35
CA VAL A 39 2.13 -8.72 -0.44
C VAL A 39 1.78 -7.34 -0.97
N ALA A 40 0.50 -7.01 -1.08
CA ALA A 40 0.03 -5.71 -1.54
C ALA A 40 -1.03 -5.13 -0.59
N SER A 41 -1.12 -3.80 -0.51
CA SER A 41 -2.18 -3.09 0.20
C SER A 41 -2.46 -1.73 -0.45
N ARG A 42 -3.64 -1.15 -0.19
CA ARG A 42 -3.98 0.21 -0.66
C ARG A 42 -4.59 1.06 0.42
N LEU A 43 -4.21 2.32 0.41
CA LEU A 43 -4.64 3.37 1.32
C LEU A 43 -4.99 4.63 0.53
N ARG A 44 -5.80 5.51 1.14
CA ARG A 44 -5.97 6.88 0.68
C ARG A 44 -5.48 7.83 1.75
N TRP A 45 -4.51 8.66 1.41
CA TRP A 45 -4.05 9.75 2.27
C TRP A 45 -4.91 11.00 2.02
N ALA A 46 -5.05 11.83 3.06
CA ALA A 46 -5.70 13.13 2.96
C ALA A 46 -5.15 13.88 1.72
N ASP A 47 -6.03 14.58 1.00
CA ASP A 47 -5.80 15.23 -0.30
C ASP A 47 -5.96 14.36 -1.55
N GLY A 48 -6.55 13.16 -1.42
CA GLY A 48 -6.99 12.38 -2.57
C GLY A 48 -5.86 11.63 -3.28
N VAL A 49 -4.71 11.48 -2.62
CA VAL A 49 -3.61 10.63 -3.07
C VAL A 49 -3.93 9.19 -2.73
N LEU A 50 -3.89 8.33 -3.74
CA LEU A 50 -3.97 6.89 -3.55
C LEU A 50 -2.55 6.36 -3.35
N VAL A 51 -2.34 5.58 -2.29
CA VAL A 51 -1.06 4.94 -2.01
C VAL A 51 -1.22 3.44 -2.15
N ALA A 52 -0.49 2.85 -3.09
CA ALA A 52 -0.34 1.42 -3.23
C ALA A 52 1.00 1.00 -2.59
N LEU A 53 0.94 0.07 -1.65
CA LEU A 53 2.12 -0.57 -1.08
C LEU A 53 2.26 -1.97 -1.65
N GLN A 54 3.47 -2.36 -2.05
CA GLN A 54 3.72 -3.67 -2.63
C GLN A 54 5.08 -4.20 -2.17
N SER A 55 5.15 -5.49 -1.84
CA SER A 55 6.43 -6.13 -1.54
C SER A 55 7.28 -6.25 -2.81
N PRO A 56 8.61 -6.28 -2.70
CA PRO A 56 9.46 -6.70 -3.80
C PRO A 56 9.01 -8.07 -4.32
N MET A 57 9.24 -8.31 -5.61
CA MET A 57 9.25 -9.68 -6.09
C MET A 57 10.50 -10.32 -5.52
N LEU A 58 10.36 -11.44 -4.85
CA LEU A 58 11.45 -12.40 -4.82
C LEU A 58 11.42 -13.04 -6.20
N GLU A 59 12.37 -12.68 -7.07
CA GLU A 59 12.60 -13.48 -8.28
C GLU A 59 12.90 -14.92 -7.85
N PRO A 60 12.37 -15.94 -8.55
CA PRO A 60 12.79 -17.32 -8.33
C PRO A 60 14.26 -17.54 -8.68
#